data_AF-A5IJ00-F1
#
_entry.id   AF-A5IJ00-F1
#
_cell.length_a   1.000
_cell.length_b   1.000
_cell.length_c   1.000
_cell.angle_alpha   90.00
_cell.angle_beta   90.00
_cell.angle_gamma   90.00
#
_symmetry.space_group_name_H-M   'P 1'
#
loop_
_entity.id
_entity.type
_entity.pdbx_description
1 polymer ?
#
loop_
_entity_poly.entity_id
_entity_poly.type
_entity_poly.pdbx_seq_one_letter_code
_entity_poly.pdbx_strand_id
1 'polypeptide(L)'
;MEFLKRSFAPLTEKQWQEIDNRAREIFKTQLYGRKFVDVEGPYGWEYAAHPLGEVEVLSDENEVVKWGLRKSLPLIELRATFTLDLWELDNLERGKPNVDLSSLEETVRKVAEFEDEVIFRGCEKSGVKGLLSFEERKIECGSTPKDLLEAIVRALSIFSKDGIEGPYTLVINTDRWVSFLKEEAGHYPLEKRVEECLRGGKIITTPRIEDALVVSERGGDFKLILGQDLSIGYEDREKDAVRLFITETFTFQVVNPEALILLKF
;
A
#
# COMPACT_ATOMS: atom_id res chain seq x y z
N MET A 1 -10.93 -25.04 13.34
CA MET A 1 -10.69 -23.91 14.26
C MET A 1 -10.41 -22.68 13.43
N GLU A 2 -10.96 -21.53 13.80
CA GLU A 2 -10.74 -20.27 13.11
C GLU A 2 -9.31 -19.76 13.37
N PHE A 3 -8.53 -19.48 12.32
CA PHE A 3 -7.12 -19.04 12.43
C PHE A 3 -6.96 -17.80 13.32
N LEU A 4 -7.92 -16.88 13.25
CA LEU A 4 -7.95 -15.64 14.03
C LEU A 4 -8.34 -15.83 15.50
N LYS A 5 -8.89 -17.01 15.87
CA LYS A 5 -9.29 -17.37 17.25
C LYS A 5 -10.20 -16.35 17.95
N ARG A 6 -10.96 -15.53 17.19
CA ARG A 6 -11.80 -14.45 17.76
C ARG A 6 -12.81 -14.96 18.79
N SER A 7 -13.38 -16.14 18.55
CA SER A 7 -14.34 -16.79 19.45
C SER A 7 -13.76 -17.24 20.81
N PHE A 8 -12.43 -17.31 20.95
CA PHE A 8 -11.77 -17.62 22.23
C PHE A 8 -11.38 -16.36 23.00
N ALA A 9 -11.49 -15.19 22.39
CA ALA A 9 -11.16 -13.93 23.05
C ALA A 9 -12.16 -13.66 24.18
N PRO A 10 -11.71 -13.17 25.34
CA PRO A 10 -12.59 -12.72 26.42
C PRO A 10 -13.20 -11.35 26.08
N LEU A 11 -13.71 -11.18 24.86
CA LEU A 11 -14.25 -9.94 24.32
C LEU A 11 -15.69 -10.14 23.87
N THR A 12 -16.53 -9.13 24.14
CA THR A 12 -17.89 -9.08 23.64
C THR A 12 -17.90 -8.73 22.15
N GLU A 13 -19.01 -9.01 21.48
CA GLU A 13 -19.22 -8.60 20.08
C GLU A 13 -19.12 -7.08 19.91
N LYS A 14 -19.60 -6.31 20.89
CA LYS A 14 -19.52 -4.85 20.90
C LYS A 14 -18.07 -4.36 21.00
N GLN A 15 -17.25 -5.00 21.83
CA GLN A 15 -15.82 -4.69 21.94
C GLN A 15 -15.07 -5.01 20.65
N TRP A 16 -15.37 -6.15 20.01
CA TRP A 16 -14.81 -6.50 18.71
C TRP A 16 -15.18 -5.48 17.63
N GLN A 17 -16.45 -5.08 17.56
CA GLN A 17 -16.91 -4.08 16.60
C GLN A 17 -16.20 -2.74 16.78
N GLU A 18 -16.01 -2.29 18.03
CA GLU A 18 -15.28 -1.06 18.32
C GLU A 18 -13.82 -1.14 17.82
N ILE A 19 -13.12 -2.24 18.13
CA ILE A 19 -11.75 -2.49 17.70
C ILE A 19 -11.64 -2.50 16.16
N ASP A 20 -12.51 -3.26 15.49
CA ASP A 20 -12.50 -3.38 14.02
C ASP A 20 -12.83 -2.05 13.33
N ASN A 21 -13.80 -1.30 13.88
CA ASN A 21 -14.17 0.00 13.33
C ASN A 21 -13.03 0.99 13.46
N ARG A 22 -12.40 1.07 14.64
CA ARG A 22 -11.28 1.98 14.86
C ARG A 22 -10.09 1.65 13.96
N ALA A 23 -9.76 0.36 13.82
CA ALA A 23 -8.71 -0.07 12.92
C ALA A 23 -9.01 0.32 11.46
N ARG A 24 -10.24 0.06 10.99
CA ARG A 24 -10.68 0.38 9.62
C ARG A 24 -10.59 1.89 9.31
N GLU A 25 -10.99 2.73 10.25
CA GLU A 25 -10.89 4.19 10.11
C GLU A 25 -9.45 4.64 9.88
N ILE A 26 -8.52 4.12 10.69
CA ILE A 26 -7.11 4.50 10.60
C ILE A 26 -6.50 3.93 9.31
N PHE A 27 -6.70 2.64 9.01
CA PHE A 27 -6.22 2.03 7.76
C PHE A 27 -6.67 2.81 6.52
N LYS A 28 -7.94 3.23 6.45
CA LYS A 28 -8.46 4.03 5.33
C LYS A 28 -7.69 5.33 5.11
N THR A 29 -7.14 5.93 6.17
CA THR A 29 -6.34 7.16 6.08
C THR A 29 -4.86 6.89 5.82
N GLN A 30 -4.34 5.76 6.30
CA GLN A 30 -2.90 5.45 6.37
C GLN A 30 -2.38 4.56 5.24
N LEU A 31 -3.25 3.83 4.53
CA LEU A 31 -2.88 3.01 3.38
C LEU A 31 -2.91 3.87 2.12
N TYR A 32 -1.73 4.34 1.68
CA TYR A 32 -1.64 5.23 0.53
C TYR A 32 -1.51 4.47 -0.80
N GLY A 33 -0.80 3.34 -0.82
CA GLY A 33 -0.64 2.49 -2.00
C GLY A 33 -1.98 2.02 -2.57
N ARG A 34 -2.85 1.47 -1.71
CA ARG A 34 -4.19 0.97 -2.08
C ARG A 34 -5.11 2.00 -2.75
N LYS A 35 -4.80 3.30 -2.68
CA LYS A 35 -5.61 4.36 -3.29
C LYS A 35 -5.44 4.45 -4.82
N PHE A 36 -4.41 3.83 -5.38
CA PHE A 36 -4.11 3.89 -6.81
C PHE A 36 -3.57 2.59 -7.44
N VAL A 37 -3.22 1.57 -6.64
CA VAL A 37 -2.84 0.24 -7.16
C VAL A 37 -4.06 -0.67 -7.29
N ASP A 38 -3.98 -1.65 -8.17
CA ASP A 38 -4.99 -2.70 -8.35
C ASP A 38 -4.91 -3.70 -7.19
N VAL A 39 -6.00 -3.88 -6.44
CA VAL A 39 -6.05 -4.85 -5.34
C VAL A 39 -6.73 -6.14 -5.83
N GLU A 40 -6.01 -7.25 -5.80
CA GLU A 40 -6.49 -8.59 -6.17
C GLU A 40 -6.54 -9.50 -4.93
N GLY A 41 -7.61 -10.30 -4.80
CA GLY A 41 -7.82 -11.21 -3.67
C GLY A 41 -8.97 -10.79 -2.75
N PRO A 42 -9.03 -11.30 -1.49
CA PRO A 42 -8.11 -12.27 -0.90
C PRO A 42 -8.24 -13.68 -1.51
N TYR A 43 -7.10 -14.35 -1.78
CA TYR A 43 -7.04 -15.71 -2.31
C TYR A 43 -7.12 -16.82 -1.24
N GLY A 44 -7.06 -16.48 0.04
CA GLY A 44 -7.14 -17.35 1.21
C GLY A 44 -5.78 -17.66 1.87
N TRP A 45 -5.86 -18.22 3.09
CA TRP A 45 -4.70 -18.58 3.92
C TRP A 45 -3.74 -19.61 3.30
N GLU A 46 -4.24 -20.45 2.41
CA GLU A 46 -3.44 -21.49 1.74
C GLU A 46 -2.63 -20.94 0.55
N TYR A 47 -2.86 -19.69 0.16
CA TYR A 47 -2.21 -19.06 -0.97
C TYR A 47 -0.81 -18.55 -0.60
N ALA A 48 0.20 -19.42 -0.78
CA ALA A 48 1.57 -19.12 -0.35
C ALA A 48 2.38 -18.25 -1.32
N ALA A 49 2.06 -18.25 -2.62
CA ALA A 49 2.80 -17.50 -3.63
C ALA A 49 1.94 -17.19 -4.87
N HIS A 50 2.19 -16.02 -5.48
CA HIS A 50 1.56 -15.61 -6.73
C HIS A 50 2.35 -16.14 -7.94
N PRO A 51 1.74 -16.87 -8.88
CA PRO A 51 2.44 -17.40 -10.05
C PRO A 51 2.78 -16.28 -11.05
N LEU A 52 4.06 -16.17 -11.45
CA LEU A 52 4.51 -15.15 -12.42
C LEU A 52 4.33 -15.58 -13.88
N GLY A 53 3.90 -16.81 -14.13
CA GLY A 53 3.68 -17.32 -15.50
C GLY A 53 4.96 -17.65 -16.28
N GLU A 54 6.13 -17.56 -15.64
CA GLU A 54 7.43 -17.86 -16.24
C GLU A 54 8.01 -19.18 -15.74
N VAL A 55 8.86 -19.81 -16.57
CA VAL A 55 9.70 -20.94 -16.17
C VAL A 55 11.16 -20.54 -16.35
N GLU A 56 11.95 -20.66 -15.28
CA GLU A 56 13.40 -20.59 -15.33
C GLU A 56 13.94 -21.98 -15.64
N VAL A 57 14.45 -22.17 -16.86
CA VAL A 57 15.04 -23.45 -17.29
C VAL A 57 16.44 -23.57 -16.71
N LEU A 58 16.71 -24.66 -15.99
CA LEU A 58 17.98 -24.91 -15.29
C LEU A 58 18.77 -26.08 -15.88
N SER A 59 18.15 -26.91 -16.72
CA SER A 59 18.84 -27.97 -17.46
C SER A 59 19.65 -27.43 -18.63
N ASP A 60 20.79 -28.06 -18.92
CA ASP A 60 21.57 -27.77 -20.13
C ASP A 60 20.83 -28.22 -21.40
N GLU A 61 21.17 -27.60 -22.54
CA GLU A 61 20.56 -27.91 -23.84
C GLU A 61 20.74 -29.37 -24.28
N ASN A 62 21.86 -29.99 -23.85
CA ASN A 62 22.25 -31.35 -24.22
C ASN A 62 21.63 -32.43 -23.31
N GLU A 63 20.98 -32.05 -22.22
CA GLU A 63 20.31 -33.01 -21.34
C GLU A 63 19.06 -33.58 -22.00
N VAL A 64 18.85 -34.90 -21.86
CA VAL A 64 17.65 -35.58 -22.36
C VAL A 64 16.41 -35.18 -21.57
N VAL A 65 16.56 -34.93 -20.27
CA VAL A 65 15.47 -34.47 -19.38
C VAL A 65 15.64 -32.97 -19.16
N LYS A 66 14.84 -32.17 -19.88
CA LYS A 66 14.80 -30.72 -19.66
C LYS A 66 13.92 -30.38 -18.48
N TRP A 67 14.43 -29.58 -17.56
CA TRP A 67 13.71 -29.19 -16.36
C TRP A 67 13.99 -27.74 -15.97
N GLY A 68 13.08 -27.19 -15.17
CA GLY A 68 13.14 -25.80 -14.72
C GLY A 68 12.16 -25.55 -13.59
N LEU A 69 12.26 -24.37 -13.00
CA LEU A 69 11.40 -23.93 -11.90
C LEU A 69 10.37 -22.93 -12.42
N ARG A 70 9.11 -23.12 -12.03
CA ARG A 70 8.09 -22.07 -12.24
C ARG A 70 8.39 -20.93 -11.30
N LYS A 71 8.49 -19.72 -11.84
CA LYS A 71 8.67 -18.52 -11.02
C LYS A 71 7.36 -18.17 -10.34
N SER A 72 7.45 -17.89 -9.04
CA SER A 72 6.39 -17.35 -8.23
C SER A 72 6.94 -16.27 -7.33
N LEU A 73 6.06 -15.35 -6.93
CA LEU A 73 6.37 -14.32 -5.96
C LEU A 73 5.74 -14.73 -4.62
N PRO A 74 6.54 -15.06 -3.60
CA PRO A 74 6.03 -15.44 -2.29
C PRO A 74 5.17 -14.33 -1.67
N LEU A 75 4.15 -14.72 -0.91
CA LEU A 75 3.43 -13.78 -0.07
C LEU A 75 4.21 -13.53 1.23
N ILE A 76 4.31 -12.26 1.59
CA ILE A 76 4.78 -11.80 2.89
C ILE A 76 3.62 -11.98 3.87
N GLU A 77 3.84 -12.77 4.92
CA GLU A 77 2.95 -12.83 6.08
C GLU A 77 3.45 -11.83 7.13
N LEU A 78 2.64 -10.81 7.42
CA LEU A 78 2.90 -9.90 8.54
C LEU A 78 2.07 -10.30 9.76
N ARG A 79 2.64 -10.08 10.94
CA ARG A 79 1.95 -10.21 12.22
C ARG A 79 2.45 -9.14 13.19
N ALA A 80 1.58 -8.22 13.56
CA ALA A 80 1.89 -7.16 14.52
C ALA A 80 1.00 -7.31 15.76
N THR A 81 1.62 -7.58 16.91
CA THR A 81 0.90 -7.82 18.18
C THR A 81 0.74 -6.55 18.99
N PHE A 82 -0.40 -6.39 19.66
CA PHE A 82 -0.70 -5.27 20.54
C PHE A 82 -1.57 -5.73 21.71
N THR A 83 -1.63 -4.92 22.77
CA THR A 83 -2.35 -5.26 23.99
C THR A 83 -3.36 -4.19 24.34
N LEU A 84 -4.56 -4.60 24.73
CA LEU A 84 -5.61 -3.70 25.21
C LEU A 84 -6.00 -4.07 26.65
N ASP A 85 -6.30 -3.07 27.45
CA ASP A 85 -6.74 -3.25 28.83
C ASP A 85 -8.21 -3.74 28.85
N LEU A 86 -8.48 -4.85 29.53
CA LEU A 86 -9.82 -5.44 29.59
C LEU A 86 -10.78 -4.57 30.39
N TRP A 87 -10.31 -3.92 31.47
CA TRP A 87 -11.16 -3.06 32.28
C TRP A 87 -11.61 -1.82 31.51
N GLU A 88 -10.73 -1.29 30.66
CA GLU A 88 -11.01 -0.22 29.75
C GLU A 88 -12.00 -0.65 28.67
N LEU A 89 -11.84 -1.84 28.09
CA LEU A 89 -12.82 -2.40 27.14
C LEU A 89 -14.18 -2.67 27.81
N ASP A 90 -14.21 -3.09 29.07
CA ASP A 90 -15.46 -3.23 29.83
C ASP A 90 -16.18 -1.90 30.04
N ASN A 91 -15.47 -0.76 29.97
CA ASN A 91 -16.12 0.55 30.00
C ASN A 91 -17.02 0.80 28.79
N LEU A 92 -16.81 0.13 27.64
CA LEU A 92 -17.75 0.18 26.51
C LEU A 92 -19.12 -0.35 26.91
N GLU A 93 -19.18 -1.44 27.69
CA GLU A 93 -20.43 -2.00 28.19
C GLU A 93 -21.12 -1.07 29.19
N ARG A 94 -20.33 -0.26 29.89
CA ARG A 94 -20.80 0.79 30.81
C ARG A 94 -21.23 2.07 30.07
N GLY A 95 -21.07 2.13 28.74
CA GLY A 95 -21.47 3.28 27.92
C GLY A 95 -20.43 4.40 27.84
N LYS A 96 -19.16 4.13 28.18
CA LYS A 96 -18.07 5.10 27.94
C LYS A 96 -17.96 5.32 26.42
N PRO A 97 -18.04 6.57 25.93
CA PRO A 97 -18.11 6.84 24.50
C PRO A 97 -16.77 6.76 23.78
N ASN A 98 -15.66 6.89 24.51
CA ASN A 98 -14.32 6.83 23.95
C ASN A 98 -13.44 5.97 24.86
N VAL A 99 -13.06 4.79 24.38
CA VAL A 99 -12.11 3.91 25.07
C VAL A 99 -10.71 4.07 24.52
N ASP A 100 -9.72 3.89 25.38
CA ASP A 100 -8.33 3.96 24.99
C ASP A 100 -7.94 2.74 24.14
N LEU A 101 -7.78 2.99 22.84
CA LEU A 101 -7.28 2.02 21.87
C LEU A 101 -5.91 2.43 21.32
N SER A 102 -5.18 3.32 21.99
CA SER A 102 -3.91 3.89 21.51
C SER A 102 -2.90 2.84 21.02
N SER A 103 -2.79 1.69 21.71
CA SER A 103 -1.92 0.59 21.30
C SER A 103 -2.34 -0.05 19.97
N LEU A 104 -3.65 -0.22 19.74
CA LEU A 104 -4.20 -0.63 18.45
C LEU A 104 -3.85 0.41 17.38
N GLU A 105 -4.11 1.69 17.64
CA GLU A 105 -3.89 2.76 16.66
C GLU A 105 -2.43 2.87 16.20
N GLU A 106 -1.50 2.78 17.14
CA GLU A 106 -0.06 2.79 16.84
C GLU A 106 0.33 1.58 16.00
N THR A 107 -0.22 0.40 16.33
CA THR A 107 0.07 -0.84 15.62
C THR A 107 -0.50 -0.81 14.20
N VAL A 108 -1.73 -0.34 14.03
CA VAL A 108 -2.36 -0.11 12.72
C VAL A 108 -1.52 0.82 11.86
N ARG A 109 -1.02 1.93 12.42
CA ARG A 109 -0.14 2.87 11.71
C ARG A 109 1.15 2.20 11.22
N LYS A 110 1.80 1.39 12.07
CA LYS A 110 3.02 0.65 11.72
C LYS A 110 2.77 -0.43 10.66
N VAL A 111 1.62 -1.12 10.72
CA VAL A 111 1.25 -2.12 9.71
C VAL A 111 1.00 -1.45 8.35
N ALA A 112 0.25 -0.35 8.33
CA ALA A 112 0.01 0.41 7.11
C ALA A 112 1.30 0.98 6.50
N GLU A 113 2.20 1.47 7.35
CA GLU A 113 3.55 1.89 6.94
C GLU A 113 4.34 0.74 6.30
N PHE A 114 4.31 -0.45 6.90
CA PHE A 114 5.01 -1.60 6.35
C PHE A 114 4.47 -2.02 4.97
N GLU A 115 3.15 -2.08 4.78
CA GLU A 115 2.55 -2.38 3.47
C GLU A 115 2.97 -1.34 2.41
N ASP A 116 2.84 -0.06 2.74
CA ASP A 116 3.23 1.02 1.83
C ASP A 116 4.73 0.99 1.51
N GLU A 117 5.60 0.73 2.48
CA GLU A 117 7.05 0.60 2.23
C GLU A 117 7.36 -0.54 1.24
N VAL A 118 6.65 -1.67 1.35
CA VAL A 118 6.79 -2.77 0.37
C VAL A 118 6.27 -2.36 -1.01
N ILE A 119 5.15 -1.63 -1.10
CA ILE A 119 4.60 -1.14 -2.38
C ILE A 119 5.55 -0.12 -3.03
N PHE A 120 6.04 0.86 -2.28
CA PHE A 120 6.86 1.95 -2.82
C PHE A 120 8.31 1.53 -3.02
N ARG A 121 8.99 1.01 -1.99
CA ARG A 121 10.44 0.72 -2.04
C ARG A 121 10.75 -0.74 -2.39
N GLY A 122 9.80 -1.64 -2.21
CA GLY A 122 9.98 -3.07 -2.43
C GLY A 122 10.49 -3.79 -1.18
N CYS A 123 10.73 -5.09 -1.33
CA CYS A 123 11.32 -5.92 -0.31
C CYS A 123 12.22 -6.96 -0.97
N GLU A 124 13.54 -6.71 -0.95
CA GLU A 124 14.53 -7.59 -1.57
C GLU A 124 14.43 -9.03 -1.03
N LYS A 125 14.14 -9.19 0.27
CA LYS A 125 14.03 -10.50 0.92
C LYS A 125 12.86 -11.35 0.41
N SER A 126 11.80 -10.74 -0.11
CA SER A 126 10.67 -11.46 -0.73
C SER A 126 10.74 -11.46 -2.26
N GLY A 127 11.71 -10.78 -2.86
CA GLY A 127 11.81 -10.57 -4.31
C GLY A 127 10.86 -9.50 -4.86
N VAL A 128 10.12 -8.79 -3.99
CA VAL A 128 9.21 -7.71 -4.40
C VAL A 128 10.03 -6.49 -4.82
N LYS A 129 9.83 -6.02 -6.05
CA LYS A 129 10.33 -4.73 -6.53
C LYS A 129 9.23 -3.69 -6.41
N GLY A 130 9.51 -2.62 -5.66
CA GLY A 130 8.55 -1.55 -5.43
C GLY A 130 8.48 -0.58 -6.61
N LEU A 131 7.51 0.33 -6.57
CA LEU A 131 7.32 1.38 -7.58
C LEU A 131 8.57 2.26 -7.82
N LEU A 132 9.36 2.49 -6.77
CA LEU A 132 10.58 3.32 -6.82
C LEU A 132 11.81 2.55 -7.35
N SER A 133 11.71 1.25 -7.60
CA SER A 133 12.84 0.44 -8.09
C SER A 133 13.16 0.62 -9.58
N PHE A 134 12.30 1.32 -10.33
CA PHE A 134 12.39 1.50 -11.79
C PHE A 134 13.01 2.86 -12.15
N GLU A 135 14.26 3.09 -11.73
CA GLU A 135 14.95 4.38 -11.88
C GLU A 135 15.17 4.82 -13.34
N GLU A 136 15.07 3.91 -14.30
CA GLU A 136 15.12 4.21 -15.73
C GLU A 136 13.88 4.99 -16.20
N ARG A 137 12.77 4.92 -15.46
CA ARG A 137 11.51 5.62 -15.72
C ARG A 137 11.42 6.92 -14.91
N LYS A 138 12.36 7.85 -15.10
CA LYS A 138 12.39 9.11 -14.34
C LYS A 138 12.47 10.38 -15.18
N ILE A 139 11.97 11.46 -14.60
CA ILE A 139 12.08 12.84 -15.08
C ILE A 139 12.60 13.69 -13.93
N GLU A 140 13.67 14.45 -14.19
CA GLU A 140 14.15 15.45 -13.24
C GLU A 140 13.15 16.63 -13.21
N CYS A 141 12.74 17.02 -12.01
CA CYS A 141 11.77 18.06 -11.75
C CYS A 141 12.42 19.14 -10.87
N GLY A 142 12.26 20.40 -11.24
CA GLY A 142 12.68 21.51 -10.38
C GLY A 142 11.78 21.68 -9.15
N SER A 143 12.14 22.63 -8.31
CA SER A 143 11.43 22.91 -7.05
C SER A 143 10.31 23.95 -7.16
N THR A 144 10.03 24.50 -8.35
CA THR A 144 8.94 25.48 -8.52
C THR A 144 7.65 24.85 -9.05
N PRO A 145 6.47 25.47 -8.82
CA PRO A 145 5.20 24.98 -9.36
C PRO A 145 5.19 24.83 -10.91
N LYS A 146 5.95 25.68 -11.61
CA LYS A 146 6.07 25.60 -13.08
C LYS A 146 6.84 24.35 -13.51
N ASP A 147 7.90 24.02 -12.79
CA ASP A 147 8.70 22.82 -13.06
C ASP A 147 7.87 21.56 -12.85
N LEU A 148 7.04 21.53 -11.79
CA LEU A 148 6.12 20.43 -11.53
C LEU A 148 5.12 20.23 -12.68
N LEU A 149 4.48 21.31 -13.14
CA LEU A 149 3.54 21.24 -14.27
C LEU A 149 4.24 20.77 -15.56
N GLU A 150 5.46 21.26 -15.83
CA GLU A 150 6.25 20.81 -16.97
C GLU A 150 6.58 19.31 -16.86
N ALA A 151 7.03 18.84 -15.69
CA ALA A 151 7.39 17.45 -15.45
C ALA A 151 6.19 16.52 -15.64
N ILE A 152 5.00 16.91 -15.16
CA ILE A 152 3.75 16.16 -15.38
C ILE A 152 3.43 16.08 -16.87
N VAL A 153 3.47 17.19 -17.61
CA VAL A 153 3.18 17.20 -19.05
C VAL A 153 4.17 16.32 -19.81
N ARG A 154 5.46 16.34 -19.44
CA ARG A 154 6.48 15.45 -20.01
C ARG A 154 6.20 13.99 -19.69
N ALA A 155 5.82 13.64 -18.46
CA ALA A 155 5.44 12.29 -18.07
C ALA A 155 4.28 11.77 -18.92
N LEU A 156 3.23 12.58 -19.10
CA LEU A 156 2.08 12.22 -19.94
C LEU A 156 2.44 12.09 -21.43
N SER A 157 3.41 12.87 -21.91
CA SER A 157 3.94 12.71 -23.26
C SER A 157 4.68 11.38 -23.44
N ILE A 158 5.40 10.91 -22.41
CA ILE A 158 6.05 9.58 -22.42
C ILE A 158 4.98 8.49 -22.41
N PHE A 159 3.98 8.58 -21.51
CA PHE A 159 2.85 7.65 -21.50
C PHE A 159 2.15 7.57 -22.86
N SER A 160 1.85 8.70 -23.48
CA SER A 160 1.22 8.73 -24.80
C SER A 160 2.09 8.09 -25.89
N LYS A 161 3.42 8.22 -25.80
CA LYS A 161 4.36 7.58 -26.75
C LYS A 161 4.43 6.07 -26.53
N ASP A 162 4.33 5.62 -25.28
CA ASP A 162 4.39 4.23 -24.87
C ASP A 162 3.00 3.52 -24.99
N GLY A 163 1.97 4.23 -25.44
CA GLY A 163 0.61 3.69 -25.59
C GLY A 163 -0.11 3.47 -24.25
N ILE A 164 0.29 4.22 -23.22
CA ILE A 164 -0.31 4.18 -21.88
C ILE A 164 -1.40 5.24 -21.80
N GLU A 165 -2.61 4.80 -21.45
CA GLU A 165 -3.77 5.67 -21.24
C GLU A 165 -3.96 5.99 -19.76
N GLY A 166 -4.86 6.93 -19.45
CA GLY A 166 -5.22 7.26 -18.06
C GLY A 166 -6.32 6.35 -17.48
N PRO A 167 -6.92 6.72 -16.34
CA PRO A 167 -6.70 7.97 -15.60
C PRO A 167 -5.30 8.07 -15.01
N TYR A 168 -4.78 9.28 -14.87
CA TYR A 168 -3.44 9.52 -14.33
C TYR A 168 -3.52 10.03 -12.90
N THR A 169 -2.62 9.60 -12.05
CA THR A 169 -2.54 10.06 -10.66
C THR A 169 -1.15 10.56 -10.35
N LEU A 170 -1.08 11.74 -9.72
CA LEU A 170 0.14 12.24 -9.11
C LEU A 170 0.18 11.77 -7.67
N VAL A 171 1.14 10.92 -7.31
CA VAL A 171 1.47 10.57 -5.94
C VAL A 171 2.69 11.40 -5.55
N ILE A 172 2.58 12.27 -4.56
CA ILE A 172 3.63 13.24 -4.21
C ILE A 172 3.87 13.28 -2.70
N ASN A 173 5.13 13.47 -2.31
CA ASN A 173 5.48 13.74 -0.93
C ASN A 173 4.67 14.93 -0.37
N THR A 174 4.10 14.75 0.83
CA THR A 174 3.26 15.77 1.47
C THR A 174 3.98 17.12 1.66
N ASP A 175 5.24 17.11 2.10
CA ASP A 175 5.99 18.34 2.36
C ASP A 175 6.40 19.05 1.06
N ARG A 176 6.71 18.29 0.01
CA ARG A 176 6.92 18.82 -1.35
C ARG A 176 5.65 19.52 -1.84
N TRP A 177 4.49 18.88 -1.69
CA TRP A 177 3.21 19.48 -2.09
C TRP A 177 2.91 20.77 -1.34
N VAL A 178 3.11 20.79 -0.02
CA VAL A 178 2.97 22.00 0.80
C VAL A 178 3.91 23.11 0.33
N SER A 179 5.14 22.77 -0.07
CA SER A 179 6.11 23.74 -0.57
C SER A 179 5.65 24.38 -1.89
N PHE A 180 5.16 23.57 -2.84
CA PHE A 180 4.59 24.07 -4.09
C PHE A 180 3.37 24.97 -3.88
N LEU A 181 2.48 24.62 -2.95
CA LEU A 181 1.32 25.45 -2.62
C LEU A 181 1.71 26.80 -2.01
N LYS A 182 2.82 26.88 -1.26
CA LYS A 182 3.31 28.14 -0.67
C LYS A 182 3.96 29.06 -1.71
N GLU A 183 4.63 28.49 -2.71
CA GLU A 183 5.25 29.25 -3.80
C GLU A 183 4.26 29.70 -4.88
N GLU A 184 3.04 29.19 -4.84
CA GLU A 184 2.03 29.51 -5.85
C GLU A 184 1.60 30.98 -5.78
N ALA A 185 1.91 31.73 -6.85
CA ALA A 185 1.56 33.14 -6.99
C ALA A 185 0.45 33.40 -8.04
N GLY A 186 -0.06 32.35 -8.70
CA GLY A 186 -1.04 32.47 -9.78
C GLY A 186 -2.48 32.69 -9.28
N HIS A 187 -3.31 33.25 -10.17
CA HIS A 187 -4.74 33.46 -9.91
C HIS A 187 -5.58 32.18 -9.93
N TYR A 188 -5.05 31.11 -10.54
CA TYR A 188 -5.75 29.83 -10.66
C TYR A 188 -5.05 28.80 -9.76
N PRO A 189 -5.78 28.11 -8.85
CA PRO A 189 -5.19 27.20 -7.88
C PRO A 189 -4.28 26.15 -8.53
N LEU A 190 -3.12 25.90 -7.93
CA LEU A 190 -2.18 24.89 -8.42
C LEU A 190 -2.82 23.50 -8.49
N GLU A 191 -3.59 23.11 -7.49
CA GLU A 191 -4.39 21.86 -7.47
C GLU A 191 -5.15 21.66 -8.78
N LYS A 192 -5.95 22.65 -9.19
CA LYS A 192 -6.76 22.57 -10.40
C LYS A 192 -5.93 22.48 -11.67
N ARG A 193 -4.81 23.21 -11.76
CA ARG A 193 -3.91 23.13 -12.92
C ARG A 193 -3.26 21.76 -13.02
N VAL A 194 -2.88 21.17 -11.89
CA VAL A 194 -2.32 19.82 -11.83
C VAL A 194 -3.38 18.80 -12.25
N GLU A 195 -4.61 18.89 -11.72
CA GLU A 195 -5.73 18.02 -12.12
C GLU A 195 -6.06 18.14 -13.62
N GLU A 196 -6.03 19.36 -14.18
CA GLU A 196 -6.19 19.60 -15.62
C GLU A 196 -5.05 18.98 -16.44
N CYS A 197 -3.79 19.15 -16.01
CA CYS A 197 -2.65 18.51 -16.64
C CYS A 197 -2.81 16.99 -16.63
N LEU A 198 -3.25 16.40 -15.50
CA LEU A 198 -3.56 14.98 -15.35
C LEU A 198 -4.85 14.54 -16.08
N ARG A 199 -5.48 15.43 -16.87
CA ARG A 199 -6.70 15.17 -17.64
C ARG A 199 -7.88 14.72 -16.79
N GLY A 200 -8.09 15.37 -15.64
CA GLY A 200 -9.13 15.03 -14.68
C GLY A 200 -8.75 13.89 -13.72
N GLY A 201 -7.45 13.57 -13.67
CA GLY A 201 -6.85 12.70 -12.67
C GLY A 201 -6.83 13.31 -11.26
N LYS A 202 -6.28 12.57 -10.30
CA LYS A 202 -6.24 12.98 -8.88
C LYS A 202 -4.82 13.17 -8.36
N ILE A 203 -4.72 13.86 -7.23
CA ILE A 203 -3.49 14.07 -6.48
C ILE A 203 -3.59 13.30 -5.17
N ILE A 204 -2.59 12.47 -4.90
CA ILE A 204 -2.43 11.75 -3.64
C ILE A 204 -1.19 12.29 -2.96
N THR A 205 -1.36 12.95 -1.83
CA THR A 205 -0.26 13.32 -0.95
C THR A 205 0.04 12.16 0.00
N THR A 206 1.32 11.84 0.18
CA THR A 206 1.75 10.77 1.07
C THR A 206 3.08 11.11 1.73
N PRO A 207 3.29 10.77 3.02
CA PRO A 207 4.60 10.91 3.65
C PRO A 207 5.56 9.75 3.32
N ARG A 208 5.12 8.74 2.56
CA ARG A 208 5.87 7.48 2.34
C ARG A 208 6.98 7.55 1.30
N ILE A 209 6.97 8.59 0.46
CA ILE A 209 7.97 8.81 -0.58
C ILE A 209 8.64 10.17 -0.36
N GLU A 210 9.87 10.33 -0.86
CA GLU A 210 10.64 11.59 -0.76
C GLU A 210 10.31 12.56 -1.91
N ASP A 211 9.95 11.99 -3.06
CA ASP A 211 9.74 12.71 -4.31
C ASP A 211 8.30 12.60 -4.81
N ALA A 212 8.09 12.33 -6.09
CA ALA A 212 6.77 12.08 -6.66
C ALA A 212 6.80 11.00 -7.74
N LEU A 213 5.61 10.49 -8.04
CA LEU A 213 5.30 9.50 -9.05
C LEU A 213 4.10 10.01 -9.84
N VAL A 214 4.15 9.93 -11.16
CA VAL A 214 2.95 9.95 -11.99
C VAL A 214 2.68 8.51 -12.41
N VAL A 215 1.48 8.03 -12.16
CA VAL A 215 1.06 6.66 -12.48
C VAL A 215 -0.18 6.66 -13.36
N SER A 216 -0.32 5.65 -14.20
CA SER A 216 -1.59 5.31 -14.85
C SER A 216 -2.37 4.32 -13.99
N GLU A 217 -3.67 4.56 -13.85
CA GLU A 217 -4.65 3.68 -13.21
C GLU A 217 -5.55 3.00 -14.25
N ARG A 218 -5.06 2.76 -15.48
CA ARG A 218 -5.82 2.02 -16.52
C ARG A 218 -6.12 0.57 -16.14
N GLY A 219 -5.42 0.06 -15.13
CA GLY A 219 -5.64 -1.23 -14.50
C GLY A 219 -4.73 -2.35 -15.03
N GLY A 220 -4.33 -3.23 -14.12
CA GLY A 220 -3.48 -4.38 -14.38
C GLY A 220 -1.98 -4.11 -14.32
N ASP A 221 -1.57 -2.87 -14.07
CA ASP A 221 -0.16 -2.45 -14.13
C ASP A 221 0.56 -2.59 -12.77
N PHE A 222 -0.14 -2.32 -11.66
CA PHE A 222 0.41 -2.35 -10.30
C PHE A 222 -0.50 -3.16 -9.40
N LYS A 223 -0.09 -4.37 -9.03
CA LYS A 223 -0.96 -5.33 -8.37
C LYS A 223 -0.54 -5.55 -6.93
N LEU A 224 -1.42 -5.22 -5.98
CA LEU A 224 -1.38 -5.69 -4.61
C LEU A 224 -2.17 -6.99 -4.54
N ILE A 225 -1.48 -8.12 -4.40
CA ILE A 225 -2.06 -9.45 -4.35
C ILE A 225 -2.20 -9.88 -2.90
N LEU A 226 -3.44 -10.09 -2.45
CA LEU A 226 -3.78 -10.47 -1.09
C LEU A 226 -4.07 -11.97 -1.02
N GLY A 227 -3.36 -12.69 -0.15
CA GLY A 227 -3.78 -14.01 0.32
C GLY A 227 -4.89 -13.83 1.33
N GLN A 228 -4.61 -13.14 2.42
CA GLN A 228 -5.59 -12.70 3.41
C GLN A 228 -5.42 -11.20 3.61
N ASP A 229 -6.51 -10.45 3.53
CA ASP A 229 -6.53 -9.01 3.81
C ASP A 229 -6.42 -8.71 5.32
N LEU A 230 -6.07 -7.47 5.66
CA LEU A 230 -5.86 -6.97 7.03
C LEU A 230 -6.96 -7.44 7.99
N SER A 231 -6.57 -8.30 8.93
CA SER A 231 -7.47 -8.98 9.87
C SER A 231 -6.91 -8.93 11.28
N ILE A 232 -7.79 -8.75 12.28
CA ILE A 232 -7.41 -8.76 13.70
C ILE A 232 -7.78 -10.10 14.31
N GLY A 233 -6.85 -10.74 15.02
CA GLY A 233 -7.07 -11.98 15.74
C GLY A 233 -6.68 -11.90 17.22
N TYR A 234 -7.07 -12.94 17.96
CA TYR A 234 -6.77 -13.12 19.38
C TYR A 234 -5.57 -14.04 19.58
N GLU A 235 -4.59 -13.56 20.36
CA GLU A 235 -3.40 -14.33 20.68
C GLU A 235 -3.50 -14.98 22.06
N ASP A 236 -3.64 -14.19 23.12
CA ASP A 236 -3.70 -14.66 24.49
C ASP A 236 -4.28 -13.60 25.46
N ARG A 237 -4.50 -13.97 26.71
CA ARG A 237 -4.88 -13.07 27.80
C ARG A 237 -3.74 -12.92 28.81
N GLU A 238 -3.35 -11.69 29.10
CA GLU A 238 -2.32 -11.35 30.08
C GLU A 238 -2.93 -10.66 31.30
N LYS A 239 -3.35 -11.45 32.31
CA LYS A 239 -4.02 -10.95 33.53
C LYS A 239 -5.25 -10.08 33.22
N ASP A 240 -5.03 -8.76 33.22
CA ASP A 240 -6.03 -7.70 33.05
C ASP A 240 -5.99 -7.10 31.63
N ALA A 241 -5.15 -7.64 30.73
CA ALA A 241 -5.06 -7.25 29.34
C ALA A 241 -5.37 -8.41 28.39
N VAL A 242 -5.81 -8.08 27.19
CA VAL A 242 -5.95 -9.00 26.05
C VAL A 242 -4.85 -8.71 25.04
N ARG A 243 -4.14 -9.75 24.60
CA ARG A 243 -3.14 -9.66 23.53
C ARG A 243 -3.77 -10.07 22.21
N LEU A 244 -3.82 -9.11 21.29
CA LEU A 244 -4.37 -9.25 19.96
C LEU A 244 -3.25 -9.10 18.92
N PHE A 245 -3.56 -9.43 17.68
CA PHE A 245 -2.63 -9.25 16.57
C PHE A 245 -3.35 -8.79 15.32
N ILE A 246 -2.69 -7.98 14.51
CA ILE A 246 -3.06 -7.69 13.13
C ILE A 246 -2.23 -8.60 12.24
N THR A 247 -2.85 -9.19 11.23
CA THR A 247 -2.16 -10.02 10.25
C THR A 247 -2.71 -9.77 8.85
N GLU A 248 -1.86 -10.00 7.86
CA GLU A 248 -2.15 -9.96 6.45
C GLU A 248 -1.16 -10.89 5.75
N THR A 249 -1.58 -11.51 4.65
CA THR A 249 -0.65 -12.12 3.70
C THR A 249 -0.79 -11.42 2.37
N PHE A 250 0.29 -10.82 1.88
CA PHE A 250 0.26 -10.07 0.63
C PHE A 250 1.57 -10.14 -0.15
N THR A 251 1.52 -9.84 -1.42
CA THR A 251 2.70 -9.51 -2.22
C THR A 251 2.37 -8.39 -3.19
N PHE A 252 3.39 -7.76 -3.76
CA PHE A 252 3.20 -6.63 -4.67
C PHE A 252 3.99 -6.87 -5.97
N GLN A 253 3.35 -6.59 -7.11
CA GLN A 253 3.94 -6.76 -8.42
C GLN A 253 3.70 -5.53 -9.28
N VAL A 254 4.80 -4.93 -9.76
CA VAL A 254 4.75 -4.01 -10.89
C VAL A 254 4.82 -4.85 -12.17
N VAL A 255 3.70 -4.99 -12.85
CA VAL A 255 3.55 -5.79 -14.08
C VAL A 255 4.10 -5.02 -15.27
N ASN A 256 3.74 -3.75 -15.37
CA ASN A 256 4.04 -2.87 -16.50
C ASN A 256 4.71 -1.57 -15.98
N PRO A 257 6.04 -1.56 -15.80
CA PRO A 257 6.78 -0.39 -15.33
C PRO A 257 6.62 0.85 -16.22
N GLU A 258 6.24 0.66 -17.49
CA GLU A 258 5.94 1.75 -18.40
C GLU A 258 4.72 2.59 -17.97
N ALA A 259 3.87 2.08 -17.09
CA ALA A 259 2.73 2.81 -16.53
C ALA A 259 3.09 3.76 -15.38
N LEU A 260 4.37 3.84 -14.97
CA LEU A 260 4.85 4.83 -14.00
C LEU A 260 5.96 5.71 -14.57
N ILE A 261 6.07 6.91 -14.00
CA ILE A 261 7.20 7.83 -14.16
C ILE A 261 7.51 8.46 -12.79
N LEU A 262 8.76 8.33 -12.35
CA LEU A 262 9.31 9.01 -11.18
C LEU A 262 9.58 10.49 -11.52
N LEU A 263 9.11 11.42 -10.69
CA LEU A 263 9.50 12.82 -10.76
C LEU A 263 10.50 13.09 -9.64
N LYS A 264 11.78 13.23 -9.98
CA LYS A 264 12.86 13.41 -9.01
C LYS A 264 13.14 14.89 -8.78
N PHE A 265 13.08 15.36 -7.53
CA PHE A 265 13.25 16.77 -7.18
C PHE A 265 14.66 17.15 -6.74
#